data_AF-A0A7V9GFU1-F1
#
_entry.id   AF-A0A7V9GFU1-F1
#
_cell.length_a   1.000
_cell.length_b   1.000
_cell.length_c   1.000
_cell.angle_alpha   90.00
_cell.angle_beta   90.00
_cell.angle_gamma   90.00
#
_symmetry.space_group_name_H-M   'P 1'
#
loop_
_entity.id
_entity.type
_entity.pdbx_description
1 polymer ?
#
loop_
_entity_poly.entity_id
_entity_poly.type
_entity_poly.pdbx_seq_one_letter_code
_entity_poly.pdbx_strand_id
1 'polypeptide(L)'
;AERFASQASYAVCLAYKVRFVMDLNAREAMHLIELRSQPQGHPAYRTVAQDMHRLIATVAGHHAVAELMTHVDHAPEAPLERLAAERRAEARRSGA
;
A
#
# COMPACT_ATOMS: atom_id res chain seq x y z
N ALA A 1 -35.37 10.61 -10.61
CA ALA A 1 -34.52 10.08 -9.53
C ALA A 1 -34.31 8.59 -9.78
N GLU A 2 -33.06 8.11 -9.81
CA GLU A 2 -32.78 6.69 -9.98
C GLU A 2 -33.34 5.88 -8.80
N ARG A 3 -34.04 4.80 -9.11
CA ARG A 3 -34.70 3.95 -8.13
C ARG A 3 -33.62 3.29 -7.25
N PHE A 4 -33.62 3.59 -5.95
CA PHE A 4 -32.71 3.02 -4.94
C PHE A 4 -31.21 3.41 -5.03
N ALA A 5 -30.91 4.68 -5.33
CA ALA A 5 -29.52 5.16 -5.45
C ALA A 5 -28.63 4.84 -4.23
N SER A 6 -29.14 4.93 -2.99
CA SER A 6 -28.34 4.64 -1.79
C SER A 6 -28.12 3.14 -1.54
N GLN A 7 -28.98 2.27 -2.07
CA GLN A 7 -28.86 0.82 -1.92
C GLN A 7 -28.08 0.18 -3.08
N ALA A 8 -27.93 0.87 -4.21
CA ALA A 8 -27.30 0.34 -5.42
C ALA A 8 -25.90 -0.23 -5.16
N SER A 9 -25.10 0.38 -4.28
CA SER A 9 -23.75 -0.09 -3.94
C SER A 9 -23.74 -1.45 -3.24
N TYR A 10 -24.83 -1.86 -2.57
CA TYR A 10 -24.90 -3.17 -1.91
C TYR A 10 -24.95 -4.34 -2.89
N ALA A 11 -25.31 -4.10 -4.16
CA ALA A 11 -25.31 -5.13 -5.19
C ALA A 11 -23.93 -5.33 -5.85
N VAL A 12 -22.94 -4.49 -5.54
CA VAL A 12 -21.60 -4.53 -6.14
C VAL A 12 -20.67 -5.37 -5.28
N CYS A 13 -19.87 -6.24 -5.89
CA CYS A 13 -18.88 -7.04 -5.18
C CYS A 13 -17.68 -6.20 -4.71
N LEU A 14 -16.80 -6.80 -3.91
CA LEU A 14 -15.45 -6.26 -3.70
C LEU A 14 -14.65 -6.28 -5.03
N ALA A 15 -13.55 -5.52 -5.09
CA ALA A 15 -12.66 -5.36 -6.25
C ALA A 15 -13.14 -4.43 -7.40
N TYR A 16 -14.16 -3.61 -7.18
CA TYR A 16 -14.49 -2.51 -8.08
C TYR A 16 -13.72 -1.23 -7.71
N LYS A 17 -13.50 -0.35 -8.70
CA LYS A 17 -12.78 0.91 -8.50
C LYS A 17 -13.66 1.92 -7.76
N VAL A 18 -13.18 2.39 -6.62
CA VAL A 18 -13.78 3.48 -5.86
C VAL A 18 -12.86 4.69 -5.94
N ARG A 19 -13.43 5.86 -6.26
CA ARG A 19 -12.70 7.13 -6.20
C ARG A 19 -12.86 7.71 -4.81
N PHE A 20 -11.74 7.98 -4.15
CA PHE A 20 -11.70 8.64 -2.85
C PHE A 20 -10.48 9.56 -2.80
N VAL A 21 -10.47 10.45 -1.82
CA VAL A 21 -9.35 11.35 -1.53
C VAL A 21 -8.85 11.03 -0.14
N MET A 22 -7.53 10.97 0.01
CA MET A 22 -6.87 10.93 1.31
C MET A 22 -6.17 12.26 1.53
N ASP A 23 -6.49 12.92 2.63
CA ASP A 23 -5.75 14.07 3.11
C ASP A 23 -4.93 13.63 4.31
N LEU A 24 -3.62 13.87 4.27
CA LEU A 24 -2.66 13.37 5.24
C LEU A 24 -1.62 14.47 5.49
N ASN A 25 -1.30 14.70 6.75
CA ASN A 25 -0.10 15.47 7.08
C ASN A 25 1.17 14.64 6.79
N ALA A 26 2.33 15.31 6.78
CA ALA A 26 3.61 14.67 6.47
C ALA A 26 3.90 13.45 7.36
N ARG A 27 3.62 13.54 8.67
CA ARG A 27 3.88 12.45 9.62
C ARG A 27 3.00 11.23 9.34
N GLU A 28 1.72 11.46 9.06
CA GLU A 28 0.77 10.40 8.70
C GLU A 28 1.18 9.71 7.39
N ALA A 29 1.58 10.51 6.39
CA ALA A 29 2.07 9.99 5.12
C ALA A 29 3.32 9.14 5.30
N MET A 30 4.31 9.60 6.08
CA MET A 30 5.54 8.84 6.38
C MET A 30 5.21 7.49 6.98
N HIS A 31 4.38 7.46 8.04
CA HIS A 31 4.03 6.21 8.71
C HIS A 31 3.27 5.25 7.79
N LEU A 32 2.29 5.76 7.05
CA LEU A 32 1.49 4.94 6.14
C LEU A 32 2.34 4.36 5.02
N ILE A 33 3.17 5.19 4.37
CA ILE A 33 3.98 4.79 3.23
C ILE A 33 5.02 3.74 3.65
N GLU A 34 5.74 3.97 4.75
CA GLU A 34 6.74 3.02 5.23
C GLU A 34 6.11 1.68 5.63
N LEU A 35 4.95 1.70 6.30
CA LEU A 35 4.26 0.47 6.70
C LEU A 35 3.65 -0.28 5.51
N ARG A 36 3.04 0.43 4.56
CA ARG A 36 2.27 -0.18 3.47
C ARG A 36 3.12 -0.58 2.27
N SER A 37 4.34 -0.08 2.16
CA SER A 37 5.32 -0.54 1.17
C SER A 37 5.94 -1.90 1.53
N GLN A 38 5.80 -2.38 2.76
CA GLN A 38 6.44 -3.63 3.21
C GLN A 38 5.93 -4.87 2.47
N PRO A 39 6.78 -5.90 2.24
CA PRO A 39 6.40 -7.12 1.52
C PRO A 39 5.30 -7.97 2.17
N GLN A 40 4.92 -7.67 3.41
CA GLN A 40 3.83 -8.34 4.12
C GLN A 40 2.45 -7.76 3.76
N GLY A 41 2.42 -6.59 3.12
CA GLY A 41 1.19 -5.97 2.63
C GLY A 41 0.71 -6.60 1.32
N HIS A 42 -0.58 -6.40 1.01
CA HIS A 42 -1.14 -6.77 -0.29
C HIS A 42 -0.47 -5.96 -1.42
N PRO A 43 -0.11 -6.56 -2.57
CA PRO A 43 0.64 -5.89 -3.63
C PRO A 43 0.03 -4.58 -4.12
N ALA A 44 -1.30 -4.54 -4.25
CA ALA A 44 -2.01 -3.32 -4.65
C ALA A 44 -1.73 -2.14 -3.70
N TYR A 45 -1.61 -2.38 -2.39
CA TYR A 45 -1.30 -1.32 -1.42
C TYR A 45 0.16 -0.90 -1.47
N ARG A 46 1.06 -1.85 -1.70
CA ARG A 46 2.50 -1.59 -1.84
C ARG A 46 2.78 -0.69 -3.03
N THR A 47 2.20 -1.02 -4.19
CA THR A 47 2.33 -0.19 -5.40
C THR A 47 1.84 1.23 -5.14
N VAL A 48 0.68 1.39 -4.49
CA VAL A 48 0.15 2.71 -4.14
C VAL A 48 1.10 3.47 -3.19
N ALA A 49 1.65 2.81 -2.16
CA ALA A 49 2.58 3.43 -1.22
C ALA A 49 3.89 3.87 -1.91
N GLN A 50 4.44 3.03 -2.79
CA GLN A 50 5.63 3.34 -3.59
C GLN A 50 5.37 4.54 -4.52
N ASP A 51 4.22 4.57 -5.17
CA ASP A 51 3.80 5.69 -6.01
C ASP A 51 3.61 6.98 -5.19
N MET A 52 2.99 6.91 -4.02
CA MET A 52 2.87 8.06 -3.12
C MET A 52 4.24 8.63 -2.76
N HIS A 53 5.20 7.79 -2.37
CA HIS A 53 6.57 8.22 -2.09
C HIS A 53 7.21 8.94 -3.29
N ARG A 54 7.11 8.34 -4.49
CA ARG A 54 7.62 8.94 -5.73
C ARG A 54 6.95 10.27 -6.05
N LEU A 55 5.64 10.38 -5.89
CA LEU A 55 4.88 11.60 -6.18
C LEU A 55 5.21 12.72 -5.20
N ILE A 56 5.45 12.40 -3.92
CA ILE A 56 5.92 13.39 -2.93
C ILE A 56 7.27 13.97 -3.35
N ALA A 57 8.21 13.14 -3.80
CA ALA A 57 9.53 13.58 -4.24
C ALA A 57 9.49 14.35 -5.58
N THR A 58 8.72 13.88 -6.55
CA THR A 58 8.82 14.34 -7.96
C THR A 58 7.75 15.31 -8.40
N VAL A 59 6.55 15.23 -7.84
CA VAL A 59 5.41 16.08 -8.23
C VAL A 59 5.17 17.16 -7.19
N ALA A 60 5.14 16.81 -5.91
CA ALA A 60 5.02 17.81 -4.84
C ALA A 60 6.34 18.54 -4.54
N GLY A 61 7.48 17.96 -4.92
CA GLY A 61 8.82 18.55 -4.74
C GLY A 61 9.30 18.58 -3.29
N HIS A 62 8.69 17.79 -2.39
CA HIS A 62 9.06 17.73 -0.98
C HIS A 62 10.23 16.76 -0.75
N HIS A 63 11.40 17.07 -1.33
CA HIS A 63 12.58 16.20 -1.30
C HIS A 63 13.00 15.82 0.12
N ALA A 64 13.10 16.79 1.03
CA ALA A 64 13.47 16.52 2.42
C ALA A 64 12.48 15.58 3.13
N VAL A 65 11.19 15.67 2.84
CA VAL A 65 10.17 14.77 3.44
C VAL A 65 10.31 13.36 2.89
N ALA A 66 10.53 13.22 1.58
CA ALA A 66 10.76 11.92 0.95
C ALA A 66 12.06 11.26 1.47
N GLU A 67 13.15 12.02 1.55
CA GLU A 67 14.45 11.52 2.04
C GLU A 67 14.42 11.07 3.51
N LEU A 68 13.51 11.63 4.33
CA LEU A 68 13.28 11.19 5.69
C LEU A 68 12.59 9.82 5.78
N MET A 69 11.94 9.34 4.71
CA MET A 69 11.30 8.02 4.67
C MET A 69 12.31 6.93 4.29
N THR A 70 13.15 6.53 5.24
CA THR A 70 14.26 5.59 4.99
C THR A 70 13.85 4.12 4.92
N HIS A 71 12.61 3.78 5.31
CA HIS A 71 12.13 2.38 5.36
C HIS A 71 11.17 2.02 4.22
N VAL A 72 11.03 2.88 3.22
CA VAL A 72 10.17 2.59 2.06
C VAL A 72 10.80 1.49 1.21
N ASP A 73 10.08 0.39 1.06
CA ASP A 73 10.51 -0.74 0.23
C ASP A 73 10.08 -0.51 -1.23
N HIS A 74 11.07 -0.32 -2.10
CA HIS A 74 10.91 -0.18 -3.56
C HIS A 74 11.22 -1.47 -4.34
N ALA A 75 11.36 -2.60 -3.65
CA ALA A 75 11.57 -3.88 -4.32
C ALA A 75 10.33 -4.27 -5.14
N PRO A 76 10.54 -4.87 -6.32
CA PRO A 76 9.44 -5.31 -7.17
C PRO A 76 8.59 -6.36 -6.46
N GLU A 77 7.30 -6.41 -6.82
CA GLU A 77 6.39 -7.41 -6.27
C GLU A 77 6.85 -8.84 -6.57
N ALA A 78 6.85 -9.69 -5.56
CA ALA A 78 7.13 -11.10 -5.75
C ALA A 78 5.96 -11.78 -6.50
N PRO A 79 6.21 -12.75 -7.40
CA PRO A 79 5.16 -13.43 -8.16
C PRO A 79 4.11 -14.14 -7.30
N LEU A 80 4.44 -14.45 -6.04
CA LEU A 80 3.60 -15.17 -5.09
C LEU A 80 3.70 -14.48 -3.72
N GLU A 81 2.68 -13.68 -3.40
CA GLU A 81 2.62 -12.76 -2.25
C GLU A 81 3.08 -13.39 -0.93
N ARG A 82 2.48 -14.52 -0.56
CA ARG A 82 2.75 -15.17 0.73
C ARG A 82 3.90 -16.17 0.72
N LEU A 83 4.37 -16.63 -0.45
CA LEU A 83 5.28 -17.79 -0.52
C LEU A 83 6.60 -17.56 0.23
N ALA A 84 7.19 -16.37 0.10
CA ALA A 84 8.44 -16.04 0.78
C ALA A 84 8.26 -15.93 2.32
N ALA A 85 7.09 -15.47 2.78
CA ALA A 85 6.76 -15.45 4.20
C ALA A 85 6.54 -16.86 4.74
N GLU A 86 5.81 -17.71 4.02
CA GLU A 86 5.60 -19.12 4.38
C GLU A 86 6.93 -19.88 4.46
N ARG A 87 7.84 -19.71 3.49
CA ARG A 87 9.18 -20.31 3.51
C ARG A 87 10.02 -19.89 4.73
N ARG A 88 9.98 -18.60 5.12
CA ARG A 88 10.68 -18.11 6.32
C ARG A 88 10.06 -18.62 7.61
N ALA A 89 8.74 -18.83 7.63
CA ALA A 89 8.05 -19.42 8.77
C ALA A 89 8.37 -20.91 8.89
N GLU A 90 8.45 -21.63 7.76
CA GLU A 90 8.85 -23.04 7.70
C GLU A 90 10.30 -23.24 8.16
N ALA A 91 11.24 -22.44 7.67
CA ALA A 91 12.64 -22.50 8.10
C ALA A 91 12.82 -22.28 9.61
N ARG A 92 11.99 -21.41 10.22
CA ARG A 92 11.96 -21.20 11.68
C ARG A 92 11.41 -22.40 12.44
N ARG A 93 10.49 -23.16 11.85
CA ARG A 93 9.90 -24.37 12.46
C ARG A 93 10.82 -25.59 12.34
N SER A 94 11.59 -25.70 11.25
CA SER A 94 12.50 -26.82 11.00
C SER A 94 13.87 -26.69 11.68
N GLY A 95 14.16 -25.53 12.30
CA GLY A 95 15.41 -25.25 13.02
C GLY A 95 15.33 -25.44 14.54
N ALA A 96 14.23 -26.01 15.05
CA ALA A 96 14.04 -26.47 16.43
C ALA A 96 13.90 -28.01 16.42
#